data_AF-A0A949UA60-F1
#
_entry.id   AF-A0A949UA60-F1
#
_cell.length_a   1.000
_cell.length_b   1.000
_cell.length_c   1.000
_cell.angle_alpha   90.00
_cell.angle_beta   90.00
_cell.angle_gamma   90.00
#
_symmetry.space_group_name_H-M   'P 1'
#
loop_
_entity.id
_entity.type
_entity.pdbx_description
1 polymer ?
#
loop_
_entity_poly.entity_id
_entity_poly.type
_entity_poly.pdbx_seq_one_letter_code
_entity_poly.pdbx_strand_id
1 'polypeptide(L)'
;MSTPRSYAYISSAIVALIAVFSLSARGENPGPLQNQWLTASVHASDGSFEVRGAGLKDPVFAARVGAEVDHQWVWSTDYPKHQVSGSTFHDALGEGNQLEVSFTGLAGKPDLKYVLQLYKQQPYGSVQVVIVNTGSGSLTVQDIRVIDVVGEPRVNLGAPESAERVLSDSYSEDRPPLHIYDLGKAPAYSGEDDIAKQPGSEHLAVGSQLIYNQQNKFSLLLAALTSDRWLTIMKLHTADGSKGVRVANYTVDSTGTTEIVKKESLRDDPASDQIELSLPVAAGAQMSSERLAFSVSQDYHAQLEKYGEAIRELYKPRIPREAPWGWWSWTAYYFGISQATALTNAQWLSENLRDLGFDYFHIDDGYSYSDGEYTTANAVLFPDGMRAFGHHVCELGLKFAIWTAPFRVSQRAWVYQKHPEWLVHNAQGKPIQIG
;
A
#
# COMPACT_ATOMS: atom_id res chain seq x y z
N MET A 1 28.71 -2.70 39.96
CA MET A 1 29.25 -2.06 38.75
C MET A 1 29.15 -3.07 37.62
N SER A 2 28.06 -3.00 36.87
CA SER A 2 27.78 -3.85 35.71
C SER A 2 27.55 -2.93 34.52
N THR A 3 28.47 -2.96 33.57
CA THR A 3 28.40 -2.26 32.28
C THR A 3 27.13 -2.65 31.52
N PRO A 4 26.34 -1.68 30.99
CA PRO A 4 25.23 -1.99 30.11
C PRO A 4 25.78 -2.45 28.75
N ARG A 5 25.29 -3.59 28.27
CA ARG A 5 25.50 -4.05 26.89
C ARG A 5 24.71 -3.12 25.95
N SER A 6 25.44 -2.39 25.13
CA SER A 6 24.90 -1.66 23.99
C SER A 6 24.31 -2.65 22.99
N TYR A 7 22.99 -2.66 22.84
CA TYR A 7 22.34 -3.28 21.71
C TYR A 7 22.48 -2.34 20.52
N ALA A 8 23.47 -2.58 19.67
CA ALA A 8 23.52 -1.97 18.35
C ALA A 8 22.35 -2.55 17.54
N TYR A 9 21.36 -1.72 17.25
CA TYR A 9 20.38 -2.01 16.21
C TYR A 9 21.12 -2.12 14.88
N ILE A 10 21.35 -3.35 14.44
CA ILE A 10 21.75 -3.62 13.06
C ILE A 10 20.51 -3.34 12.23
N SER A 11 20.45 -2.14 11.64
CA SER A 11 19.55 -1.85 10.54
C SER A 11 19.93 -2.79 9.40
N SER A 12 19.19 -3.89 9.27
CA SER A 12 19.27 -4.76 8.11
C SER A 12 18.58 -4.04 6.94
N ALA A 13 19.25 -3.02 6.40
CA ALA A 13 18.98 -2.59 5.05
C ALA A 13 19.39 -3.75 4.14
N ILE A 14 18.42 -4.60 3.78
CA ILE A 14 18.59 -5.50 2.64
C ILE A 14 18.60 -4.59 1.41
N VAL A 15 19.78 -4.07 1.09
CA VAL A 15 20.07 -3.62 -0.26
C VAL A 15 20.10 -4.91 -1.09
N ALA A 16 19.01 -5.18 -1.80
CA ALA A 16 19.04 -6.16 -2.86
C ALA A 16 20.05 -5.67 -3.90
N LEU A 17 21.28 -6.19 -3.80
CA LEU A 17 22.33 -5.97 -4.78
C LEU A 17 21.90 -6.74 -6.03
N ILE A 18 21.22 -6.07 -6.96
CA ILE A 18 20.88 -6.63 -8.27
C ILE A 18 22.21 -6.79 -9.02
N ALA A 19 22.72 -8.02 -9.07
CA ALA A 19 23.83 -8.37 -9.93
C ALA A 19 23.35 -8.39 -11.39
N VAL A 20 23.48 -7.26 -12.08
CA VAL A 20 23.20 -7.17 -13.52
C VAL A 20 24.39 -7.77 -14.27
N PHE A 21 24.23 -8.98 -14.80
CA PHE A 21 25.11 -9.47 -15.87
C PHE A 21 24.62 -8.88 -17.20
N SER A 22 25.17 -7.72 -17.57
CA SER A 22 24.94 -7.12 -18.88
C SER A 22 25.79 -7.83 -19.94
N LEU A 23 25.21 -8.79 -20.67
CA LEU A 23 25.72 -9.13 -22.00
C LEU A 23 25.26 -8.04 -22.96
N SER A 24 26.15 -7.11 -23.28
CA SER A 24 25.93 -6.09 -24.30
C SER A 24 25.99 -6.73 -25.70
N ALA A 25 24.85 -7.23 -26.19
CA ALA A 25 24.63 -7.40 -27.62
C ALA A 25 24.14 -6.05 -28.18
N ARG A 26 24.98 -5.39 -28.98
CA ARG A 26 24.57 -4.24 -29.80
C ARG A 26 23.57 -4.72 -30.84
N GLY A 27 22.40 -4.07 -30.93
CA GLY A 27 21.77 -3.82 -32.23
C GLY A 27 20.26 -4.07 -32.37
N GLU A 28 19.57 -4.69 -31.42
CA GLU A 28 18.11 -4.89 -31.51
C GLU A 28 17.44 -4.48 -30.22
N ASN A 29 16.35 -3.70 -30.33
CA ASN A 29 15.47 -3.44 -29.20
C ASN A 29 14.94 -4.78 -28.69
N PRO A 30 14.98 -5.05 -27.37
CA PRO A 30 14.44 -6.28 -26.84
C PRO A 30 13.00 -6.49 -27.28
N GLY A 31 12.65 -7.73 -27.64
CA GLY A 31 11.26 -8.11 -27.92
C GLY A 31 10.36 -7.99 -26.68
N PRO A 32 9.04 -8.19 -26.85
CA PRO A 32 8.10 -8.15 -25.73
C PRO A 32 8.40 -9.24 -24.70
N LEU A 33 8.08 -8.97 -23.44
CA LEU A 33 8.00 -9.98 -22.40
C LEU A 33 6.73 -10.81 -22.62
N GLN A 34 6.85 -12.13 -22.62
CA GLN A 34 5.71 -13.02 -22.79
C GLN A 34 5.81 -14.26 -21.91
N ASN A 35 4.68 -14.63 -21.29
CA ASN A 35 4.46 -15.93 -20.66
C ASN A 35 3.09 -16.49 -21.12
N GLN A 36 2.59 -17.55 -20.49
CA GLN A 36 1.33 -18.17 -20.91
C GLN A 36 0.07 -17.31 -20.61
N TRP A 37 0.18 -16.28 -19.77
CA TRP A 37 -0.93 -15.43 -19.35
C TRP A 37 -0.88 -14.00 -19.89
N LEU A 38 0.32 -13.46 -20.08
CA LEU A 38 0.53 -12.04 -20.33
C LEU A 38 1.56 -11.81 -21.43
N THR A 39 1.36 -10.73 -22.17
CA THR A 39 2.41 -10.06 -22.96
C THR A 39 2.55 -8.65 -22.43
N ALA A 40 3.79 -8.20 -22.21
CA ALA A 40 4.09 -6.82 -21.86
C ALA A 40 5.15 -6.28 -22.84
N SER A 41 4.93 -5.12 -23.44
CA SER A 41 5.78 -4.59 -24.50
C SER A 41 6.07 -3.10 -24.29
N VAL A 42 7.11 -2.58 -24.95
CA VAL A 42 7.53 -1.18 -24.87
C VAL A 42 7.38 -0.56 -26.26
N HIS A 43 6.71 0.58 -26.33
CA HIS A 43 6.53 1.35 -27.56
C HIS A 43 7.84 2.04 -27.91
N ALA A 44 8.41 1.72 -29.07
CA ALA A 44 9.68 2.26 -29.53
C ALA A 44 9.63 3.78 -29.85
N SER A 45 8.44 4.36 -29.96
CA SER A 45 8.26 5.79 -30.26
C SER A 45 8.56 6.68 -29.06
N ASP A 46 8.13 6.28 -27.87
CA ASP A 46 8.12 7.14 -26.68
C ASP A 46 8.49 6.41 -25.38
N GLY A 47 8.78 5.12 -25.44
CA GLY A 47 9.13 4.29 -24.30
C GLY A 47 7.96 3.98 -23.35
N SER A 48 6.72 4.34 -23.67
CA SER A 48 5.55 3.87 -22.92
C SER A 48 5.43 2.34 -23.01
N PHE A 49 4.76 1.71 -22.05
CA PHE A 49 4.58 0.25 -22.04
C PHE A 49 3.12 -0.13 -22.13
N GLU A 50 2.84 -1.33 -22.61
CA GLU A 50 1.50 -1.89 -22.67
C GLU A 50 1.45 -3.30 -22.07
N VAL A 51 0.26 -3.68 -21.57
CA VAL A 51 -0.01 -5.01 -21.02
C VAL A 51 -1.20 -5.61 -21.74
N ARG A 52 -1.06 -6.85 -22.19
CA ARG A 52 -2.11 -7.63 -22.84
C ARG A 52 -2.30 -8.98 -22.14
N GLY A 53 -3.54 -9.32 -21.83
CA GLY A 53 -3.91 -10.65 -21.35
C GLY A 53 -3.98 -11.67 -22.49
N ALA A 54 -3.62 -12.92 -22.20
CA ALA A 54 -3.81 -14.03 -23.12
C ALA A 54 -5.31 -14.17 -23.46
N GLY A 55 -5.61 -14.31 -24.75
CA GLY A 55 -6.98 -14.37 -25.26
C GLY A 55 -7.60 -13.02 -25.62
N LEU A 56 -6.99 -11.89 -25.21
CA LEU A 56 -7.38 -10.56 -25.69
C LEU A 56 -6.65 -10.23 -26.99
N LYS A 57 -7.37 -9.60 -27.92
CA LYS A 57 -6.81 -9.14 -29.20
C LYS A 57 -5.92 -7.92 -29.01
N ASP A 58 -6.42 -6.95 -28.26
CA ASP A 58 -5.81 -5.65 -28.05
C ASP A 58 -5.26 -5.56 -26.60
N PRO A 59 -4.27 -4.69 -26.33
CA PRO A 59 -3.79 -4.45 -24.97
C PRO A 59 -4.91 -3.98 -24.03
N VAL A 60 -4.81 -4.36 -22.75
CA VAL A 60 -5.73 -3.89 -21.71
C VAL A 60 -5.48 -2.43 -21.39
N PHE A 61 -4.23 -2.00 -21.33
CA PHE A 61 -3.84 -0.60 -21.21
C PHE A 61 -2.45 -0.37 -21.80
N ALA A 62 -2.17 0.87 -22.18
CA ALA A 62 -0.82 1.41 -22.36
C ALA A 62 -0.60 2.53 -21.35
N ALA A 63 0.63 2.70 -20.87
CA ALA A 63 0.94 3.64 -19.81
C ALA A 63 2.31 4.29 -20.00
N ARG A 64 2.39 5.57 -19.65
CA ARG A 64 3.66 6.26 -19.38
C ARG A 64 3.88 6.35 -17.87
N VAL A 65 5.08 6.77 -17.48
CA VAL A 65 5.45 6.96 -16.07
C VAL A 65 5.87 8.41 -15.82
N GLY A 66 5.84 8.84 -14.56
CA GLY A 66 6.26 10.18 -14.19
C GLY A 66 6.65 10.29 -12.73
N ALA A 67 7.16 11.45 -12.35
CA ALA A 67 7.42 11.79 -10.96
C ALA A 67 7.21 13.29 -10.73
N GLU A 68 6.76 13.63 -9.54
CA GLU A 68 6.77 15.00 -9.04
C GLU A 68 8.07 15.23 -8.27
N VAL A 69 8.91 16.10 -8.83
CA VAL A 69 10.25 16.40 -8.32
C VAL A 69 10.39 17.88 -8.10
N ASP A 70 10.73 18.27 -6.87
CA ASP A 70 10.75 19.67 -6.43
C ASP A 70 9.44 20.39 -6.79
N HIS A 71 8.31 19.71 -6.56
CA HIS A 71 6.95 20.16 -6.89
C HIS A 71 6.72 20.47 -8.38
N GLN A 72 7.45 19.79 -9.26
CA GLN A 72 7.26 19.86 -10.70
C GLN A 72 7.19 18.46 -11.30
N TRP A 73 6.12 18.20 -12.03
CA TRP A 73 5.97 16.96 -12.78
C TRP A 73 6.97 16.85 -13.92
N VAL A 74 7.60 15.68 -14.01
CA VAL A 74 8.36 15.23 -15.18
C VAL A 74 7.75 13.93 -15.68
N TRP A 75 7.53 13.84 -17.00
CA TRP A 75 6.96 12.64 -17.63
C TRP A 75 8.01 11.93 -18.47
N SER A 76 7.96 10.61 -18.51
CA SER A 76 8.86 9.80 -19.34
C SER A 76 8.83 10.21 -20.82
N THR A 77 7.66 10.63 -21.30
CA THR A 77 7.43 11.10 -22.68
C THR A 77 8.04 12.47 -22.99
N ASP A 78 8.47 13.23 -21.97
CA ASP A 78 9.10 14.55 -22.16
C ASP A 78 10.62 14.43 -22.42
N TYR A 79 11.21 13.26 -22.17
CA TYR A 79 12.64 13.04 -22.32
C TYR A 79 13.01 12.85 -23.80
N PRO A 80 14.10 13.48 -24.28
CA PRO A 80 14.51 13.39 -25.68
C PRO A 80 15.09 12.02 -26.05
N LYS A 81 15.45 11.19 -25.06
CA LYS A 81 16.07 9.89 -25.26
C LYS A 81 15.45 8.87 -24.32
N HIS A 82 15.11 7.72 -24.86
CA HIS A 82 14.85 6.52 -24.09
C HIS A 82 15.70 5.35 -24.60
N GLN A 83 16.05 4.43 -23.71
CA GLN A 83 16.78 3.20 -24.04
C GLN A 83 16.16 2.02 -23.33
N VAL A 84 15.94 0.94 -24.08
CA VAL A 84 15.39 -0.33 -23.57
C VAL A 84 16.51 -1.37 -23.50
N SER A 85 16.59 -2.09 -22.38
CA SER A 85 17.49 -3.24 -22.22
C SER A 85 16.74 -4.43 -21.63
N GLY A 86 17.04 -5.64 -22.12
CA GLY A 86 16.40 -6.88 -21.67
C GLY A 86 17.37 -7.72 -20.85
N SER A 87 16.88 -8.34 -19.79
CA SER A 87 17.65 -9.26 -18.96
C SER A 87 16.75 -10.30 -18.28
N THR A 88 17.34 -11.31 -17.65
CA THR A 88 16.61 -12.20 -16.73
C THR A 88 16.71 -11.70 -15.30
N PHE A 89 15.78 -12.12 -14.44
CA PHE A 89 15.84 -11.83 -13.01
C PHE A 89 15.39 -13.04 -12.18
N HIS A 90 15.75 -13.03 -10.90
CA HIS A 90 15.30 -14.00 -9.92
C HIS A 90 15.12 -13.32 -8.56
N ASP A 91 13.98 -13.52 -7.91
CA ASP A 91 13.66 -13.01 -6.59
C ASP A 91 12.81 -14.00 -5.77
N ALA A 92 12.22 -13.54 -4.65
CA ALA A 92 11.40 -14.38 -3.78
C ALA A 92 10.11 -14.93 -4.44
N LEU A 93 9.59 -14.27 -5.48
CA LEU A 93 8.39 -14.68 -6.20
C LEU A 93 8.68 -15.62 -7.39
N GLY A 94 9.96 -15.71 -7.78
CA GLY A 94 10.47 -16.66 -8.75
C GLY A 94 11.45 -16.05 -9.74
N GLU A 95 11.61 -16.70 -10.89
CA GLU A 95 12.43 -16.19 -11.99
C GLU A 95 11.58 -15.71 -13.18
N GLY A 96 12.15 -14.79 -13.95
CA GLY A 96 11.47 -14.15 -15.07
C GLY A 96 12.41 -13.45 -16.04
N ASN A 97 11.80 -12.73 -16.96
CA ASN A 97 12.48 -11.79 -17.85
C ASN A 97 12.03 -10.38 -17.51
N GLN A 98 12.91 -9.40 -17.72
CA GLN A 98 12.62 -8.01 -17.45
C GLN A 98 13.09 -7.10 -18.58
N LEU A 99 12.40 -5.97 -18.74
CA LEU A 99 12.81 -4.84 -19.54
C LEU A 99 13.09 -3.67 -18.61
N GLU A 100 14.27 -3.09 -18.72
CA GLU A 100 14.61 -1.82 -18.09
C GLU A 100 14.56 -0.73 -19.17
N VAL A 101 13.76 0.30 -18.92
CA VAL A 101 13.60 1.44 -19.81
C VAL A 101 14.06 2.69 -19.09
N SER A 102 15.11 3.33 -19.61
CA SER A 102 15.67 4.58 -19.08
C SER A 102 15.28 5.76 -19.95
N PHE A 103 15.04 6.92 -19.33
CA PHE A 103 14.67 8.18 -19.94
C PHE A 103 15.65 9.24 -19.47
N THR A 104 16.39 9.85 -20.41
CA THR A 104 17.55 10.69 -20.07
C THR A 104 17.64 11.95 -20.93
N GLY A 105 18.41 12.92 -20.43
CA GLY A 105 18.79 14.11 -21.18
C GLY A 105 17.81 15.28 -21.09
N LEU A 106 16.87 15.26 -20.15
CA LEU A 106 16.04 16.41 -19.82
C LEU A 106 16.83 17.37 -18.92
N ALA A 107 17.10 18.58 -19.39
CA ALA A 107 18.01 19.50 -18.72
C ALA A 107 17.51 19.91 -17.32
N GLY A 108 18.37 19.77 -16.31
CA GLY A 108 18.06 20.16 -14.93
C GLY A 108 17.03 19.27 -14.23
N LYS A 109 16.69 18.12 -14.82
CA LYS A 109 15.76 17.13 -14.26
C LYS A 109 16.51 15.82 -14.00
N PRO A 110 16.06 15.00 -13.02
CA PRO A 110 16.63 13.68 -12.82
C PRO A 110 16.38 12.79 -14.04
N ASP A 111 17.10 11.67 -14.15
CA ASP A 111 16.72 10.65 -15.12
C ASP A 111 15.56 9.82 -14.53
N LEU A 112 14.66 9.34 -15.40
CA LEU A 112 13.63 8.38 -15.02
C LEU A 112 13.96 7.00 -15.57
N LYS A 113 13.50 5.98 -14.85
CA LYS A 113 13.62 4.60 -15.27
C LYS A 113 12.39 3.83 -14.84
N TYR A 114 11.97 2.83 -15.59
CA TYR A 114 11.11 1.79 -15.04
C TYR A 114 11.67 0.40 -15.35
N VAL A 115 11.37 -0.54 -14.47
CA VAL A 115 11.66 -1.96 -14.64
C VAL A 115 10.34 -2.69 -14.76
N LEU A 116 10.10 -3.28 -15.92
CA LEU A 116 8.95 -4.12 -16.22
C LEU A 116 9.39 -5.57 -16.13
N GLN A 117 8.73 -6.37 -15.29
CA GLN A 117 9.09 -7.76 -15.03
C GLN A 117 7.92 -8.67 -15.37
N LEU A 118 8.23 -9.81 -15.98
CA LEU A 118 7.26 -10.89 -16.18
C LEU A 118 7.87 -12.22 -15.73
N TYR A 119 7.22 -12.83 -14.75
CA TYR A 119 7.62 -14.12 -14.18
C TYR A 119 7.28 -15.25 -15.14
N LYS A 120 8.14 -16.28 -15.20
CA LYS A 120 7.89 -17.45 -16.06
C LYS A 120 6.70 -18.29 -15.58
N GLN A 121 6.52 -18.39 -14.27
CA GLN A 121 5.58 -19.32 -13.62
C GLN A 121 4.50 -18.61 -12.78
N GLN A 122 4.35 -17.29 -12.89
CA GLN A 122 3.29 -16.54 -12.20
C GLN A 122 2.34 -15.87 -13.20
N PRO A 123 1.03 -15.77 -12.89
CA PRO A 123 0.02 -15.15 -13.76
C PRO A 123 -0.03 -13.61 -13.64
N TYR A 124 1.06 -13.00 -13.20
CA TYR A 124 1.21 -11.56 -13.04
C TYR A 124 2.61 -11.13 -13.46
N GLY A 125 2.74 -9.85 -13.81
CA GLY A 125 4.02 -9.15 -13.90
C GLY A 125 4.10 -8.05 -12.85
N SER A 126 5.20 -7.31 -12.85
CA SER A 126 5.34 -6.12 -12.01
C SER A 126 6.03 -4.97 -12.71
N VAL A 127 5.73 -3.75 -12.29
CA VAL A 127 6.40 -2.53 -12.71
C VAL A 127 6.90 -1.76 -11.48
N GLN A 128 8.08 -1.17 -11.58
CA GLN A 128 8.63 -0.27 -10.57
C GLN A 128 9.33 0.90 -11.28
N VAL A 129 9.03 2.12 -10.84
CA VAL A 129 9.66 3.34 -11.35
C VAL A 129 10.81 3.74 -10.43
N VAL A 130 11.91 4.22 -11.01
CA VAL A 130 13.11 4.66 -10.30
C VAL A 130 13.48 6.05 -10.81
N ILE A 131 13.66 6.98 -9.88
CA ILE A 131 14.21 8.31 -10.12
C ILE A 131 15.70 8.24 -9.81
N VAL A 132 16.53 8.74 -10.73
CA VAL A 132 17.98 8.79 -10.56
C VAL A 132 18.42 10.24 -10.56
N ASN A 133 18.89 10.73 -9.40
CA ASN A 133 19.40 12.10 -9.30
C ASN A 133 20.81 12.17 -9.89
N THR A 134 20.90 12.58 -11.16
CA THR A 134 22.17 12.78 -11.88
C THR A 134 22.76 14.19 -11.70
N GLY A 135 22.07 15.07 -10.96
CA GLY A 135 22.51 16.42 -10.66
C GLY A 135 23.58 16.48 -9.57
N SER A 136 24.10 17.68 -9.31
CA SER A 136 25.10 17.94 -8.27
C SER A 136 24.50 18.30 -6.90
N GLY A 137 23.20 18.61 -6.84
CA GLY A 137 22.46 18.96 -5.62
C GLY A 137 21.48 17.87 -5.20
N SER A 138 20.95 17.98 -3.98
CA SER A 138 19.79 17.17 -3.56
C SER A 138 18.54 17.68 -4.28
N LEU A 139 17.66 16.76 -4.63
CA LEU A 139 16.28 17.05 -5.03
C LEU A 139 15.31 16.46 -4.00
N THR A 140 14.05 16.79 -4.12
CA THR A 140 12.95 16.19 -3.36
C THR A 140 11.96 15.51 -4.29
N VAL A 141 11.36 14.41 -3.82
CA VAL A 141 10.32 13.66 -4.54
C VAL A 141 9.05 13.69 -3.71
N GLN A 142 7.96 14.15 -4.31
CA GLN A 142 6.64 14.22 -3.69
C GLN A 142 5.80 12.99 -4.06
N ASP A 143 5.86 12.58 -5.34
CA ASP A 143 5.02 11.54 -5.92
C ASP A 143 5.75 10.81 -7.04
N ILE A 144 5.49 9.52 -7.20
CA ILE A 144 5.94 8.73 -8.35
C ILE A 144 4.72 8.10 -9.03
N ARG A 145 4.40 8.56 -10.24
CA ARG A 145 3.34 7.98 -11.08
C ARG A 145 3.84 6.74 -11.78
N VAL A 146 3.46 5.58 -11.24
CA VAL A 146 3.82 4.25 -11.73
C VAL A 146 3.03 3.88 -12.99
N ILE A 147 1.77 4.31 -13.06
CA ILE A 147 0.91 4.16 -14.23
C ILE A 147 0.20 5.49 -14.47
N ASP A 148 0.38 6.07 -15.66
CA ASP A 148 -0.48 7.10 -16.25
C ASP A 148 -1.01 6.53 -17.57
N VAL A 149 -2.26 6.03 -17.58
CA VAL A 149 -2.80 5.33 -18.73
C VAL A 149 -3.00 6.28 -19.91
N VAL A 150 -2.46 5.90 -21.07
CA VAL A 150 -2.51 6.65 -22.33
C VAL A 150 -3.31 5.90 -23.40
N GLY A 151 -3.78 6.65 -24.41
CA GLY A 151 -4.58 6.10 -25.51
C GLY A 151 -6.07 6.00 -25.20
N GLU A 152 -6.85 5.48 -26.15
CA GLU A 152 -8.28 5.23 -26.02
C GLU A 152 -8.63 3.87 -26.66
N PRO A 153 -9.46 3.02 -26.02
CA PRO A 153 -9.98 3.19 -24.65
C PRO A 153 -8.85 3.13 -23.61
N ARG A 154 -9.07 3.72 -22.43
CA ARG A 154 -8.08 3.73 -21.34
C ARG A 154 -7.87 2.33 -20.77
N VAL A 155 -8.97 1.62 -20.50
CA VAL A 155 -8.94 0.21 -20.09
C VAL A 155 -9.77 -0.58 -21.09
N ASN A 156 -9.22 -1.68 -21.60
CA ASN A 156 -9.86 -2.54 -22.59
C ASN A 156 -9.89 -3.99 -22.13
N LEU A 157 -11.00 -4.39 -21.52
CA LEU A 157 -11.21 -5.79 -21.16
C LEU A 157 -11.82 -6.62 -22.30
N GLY A 158 -11.97 -6.06 -23.51
CA GLY A 158 -12.49 -6.79 -24.68
C GLY A 158 -14.02 -6.92 -24.76
N ALA A 159 -14.74 -6.13 -23.96
CA ALA A 159 -16.20 -6.03 -23.91
C ALA A 159 -16.60 -4.61 -23.48
N PRO A 160 -17.88 -4.20 -23.60
CA PRO A 160 -18.30 -2.85 -23.22
C PRO A 160 -18.00 -2.50 -21.75
N GLU A 161 -17.44 -1.31 -21.52
CA GLU A 161 -17.10 -0.76 -20.19
C GLU A 161 -18.33 -0.63 -19.27
N SER A 162 -19.53 -0.48 -19.84
CA SER A 162 -20.80 -0.46 -19.09
C SER A 162 -21.14 -1.77 -18.38
N ALA A 163 -20.43 -2.86 -18.68
CA ALA A 163 -20.54 -4.14 -17.97
C ALA A 163 -19.44 -4.34 -16.92
N GLU A 164 -18.60 -3.33 -16.68
CA GLU A 164 -17.51 -3.43 -15.73
C GLU A 164 -17.96 -3.10 -14.31
N ARG A 165 -17.40 -3.83 -13.36
CA ARG A 165 -17.50 -3.58 -11.92
C ARG A 165 -16.11 -3.38 -11.35
N VAL A 166 -16.00 -2.49 -10.38
CA VAL A 166 -14.75 -2.08 -9.77
C VAL A 166 -14.79 -2.43 -8.29
N LEU A 167 -13.79 -3.17 -7.83
CA LEU A 167 -13.46 -3.36 -6.42
C LEU A 167 -12.25 -2.47 -6.12
N SER A 168 -12.43 -1.52 -5.20
CA SER A 168 -11.39 -0.59 -4.75
C SER A 168 -11.08 -0.85 -3.29
N ASP A 169 -9.85 -1.22 -2.97
CA ASP A 169 -9.44 -1.46 -1.58
C ASP A 169 -9.31 -0.15 -0.79
N SER A 170 -9.45 -0.23 0.53
CA SER A 170 -9.54 0.93 1.43
C SER A 170 -8.19 1.31 2.06
N TYR A 171 -8.02 2.56 2.48
CA TYR A 171 -6.81 3.01 3.17
C TYR A 171 -6.73 2.46 4.60
N SER A 172 -7.82 2.61 5.36
CA SER A 172 -7.88 2.28 6.79
C SER A 172 -9.33 2.13 7.23
N GLU A 173 -9.65 1.10 8.01
CA GLU A 173 -10.97 0.93 8.65
C GLU A 173 -12.18 1.23 7.74
N ASP A 174 -12.15 0.73 6.50
CA ASP A 174 -13.23 0.95 5.52
C ASP A 174 -13.35 2.42 5.04
N ARG A 175 -12.21 3.11 4.88
CA ARG A 175 -12.11 4.51 4.41
C ARG A 175 -11.25 4.60 3.14
N PRO A 176 -11.83 4.84 1.94
CA PRO A 176 -13.27 4.85 1.66
C PRO A 176 -13.93 3.47 1.86
N PRO A 177 -15.27 3.41 2.03
CA PRO A 177 -15.97 2.16 2.24
C PRO A 177 -15.76 1.15 1.11
N LEU A 178 -15.41 -0.08 1.48
CA LEU A 178 -15.12 -1.20 0.60
C LEU A 178 -16.41 -1.76 0.03
N HIS A 179 -16.77 -1.24 -1.14
CA HIS A 179 -17.93 -1.67 -1.90
C HIS A 179 -17.57 -1.93 -3.36
N ILE A 180 -18.23 -2.93 -3.94
CA ILE A 180 -18.09 -3.23 -5.37
C ILE A 180 -19.15 -2.44 -6.14
N TYR A 181 -18.72 -1.46 -6.92
CA TYR A 181 -19.59 -0.62 -7.73
C TYR A 181 -19.53 -1.00 -9.21
N ASP A 182 -20.62 -0.78 -9.93
CA ASP A 182 -20.55 -0.73 -11.39
C ASP A 182 -19.72 0.49 -11.82
N LEU A 183 -19.09 0.43 -12.99
CA LEU A 183 -18.27 1.53 -13.48
C LEU A 183 -19.07 2.85 -13.52
N GLY A 184 -18.45 3.92 -13.00
CA GLY A 184 -19.05 5.24 -12.82
C GLY A 184 -20.24 5.32 -11.85
N LYS A 185 -20.41 4.32 -10.97
CA LYS A 185 -21.44 4.33 -9.91
C LYS A 185 -20.89 4.48 -8.50
N ALA A 186 -19.58 4.55 -8.31
CA ALA A 186 -19.01 4.85 -7.01
C ALA A 186 -19.45 6.25 -6.54
N PRO A 187 -19.92 6.41 -5.30
CA PRO A 187 -20.24 7.73 -4.75
C PRO A 187 -18.97 8.56 -4.62
N ALA A 188 -19.09 9.89 -4.71
CA ALA A 188 -17.97 10.76 -4.37
C ALA A 188 -17.65 10.60 -2.89
N TYR A 189 -16.37 10.41 -2.58
CA TYR A 189 -15.87 10.28 -1.22
C TYR A 189 -15.39 11.64 -0.69
N SER A 190 -16.13 12.22 0.25
CA SER A 190 -15.74 13.45 0.97
C SER A 190 -15.05 13.17 2.30
N GLY A 191 -15.11 11.92 2.78
CA GLY A 191 -14.42 11.39 3.95
C GLY A 191 -15.33 11.14 5.16
N GLU A 192 -14.87 10.47 6.22
CA GLU A 192 -15.65 10.10 7.42
C GLU A 192 -17.08 9.60 7.13
N ASP A 193 -17.23 8.40 6.57
CA ASP A 193 -18.53 7.78 6.23
C ASP A 193 -19.46 8.65 5.34
N ASP A 194 -19.05 9.85 4.96
CA ASP A 194 -19.77 10.77 4.10
C ASP A 194 -19.49 10.39 2.65
N ILE A 195 -20.37 9.53 2.16
CA ILE A 195 -20.48 9.21 0.75
C ILE A 195 -21.61 10.04 0.15
N ALA A 196 -21.30 10.73 -0.95
CA ALA A 196 -22.32 11.49 -1.66
C ALA A 196 -23.48 10.57 -2.07
N LYS A 197 -24.72 11.08 -1.97
CA LYS A 197 -25.91 10.36 -2.41
C LYS A 197 -25.94 10.10 -3.91
N GLN A 198 -25.16 10.86 -4.68
CA GLN A 198 -25.05 10.73 -6.13
C GLN A 198 -23.68 10.15 -6.49
N PRO A 199 -23.60 9.36 -7.58
CA PRO A 199 -22.32 8.88 -8.08
C PRO A 199 -21.33 10.02 -8.31
N GLY A 200 -20.11 9.81 -7.85
CA GLY A 200 -18.95 10.60 -8.25
C GLY A 200 -18.39 10.12 -9.59
N SER A 201 -17.31 10.77 -10.02
CA SER A 201 -16.60 10.42 -11.26
C SER A 201 -15.29 9.68 -11.01
N GLU A 202 -15.07 9.14 -9.81
CA GLU A 202 -13.82 8.52 -9.38
C GLU A 202 -14.09 7.24 -8.58
N HIS A 203 -13.35 6.18 -8.90
CA HIS A 203 -13.16 5.03 -8.03
C HIS A 203 -11.76 5.13 -7.42
N LEU A 204 -11.70 5.55 -6.16
CA LEU A 204 -10.46 5.69 -5.40
C LEU A 204 -10.14 4.38 -4.69
N ALA A 205 -8.92 3.87 -4.86
CA ALA A 205 -8.43 2.69 -4.17
C ALA A 205 -7.05 2.91 -3.54
N VAL A 206 -6.75 2.14 -2.51
CA VAL A 206 -5.45 2.13 -1.85
C VAL A 206 -4.90 0.71 -1.77
N GLY A 207 -3.67 0.52 -2.21
CA GLY A 207 -3.03 -0.80 -2.21
C GLY A 207 -3.45 -1.67 -3.40
N SER A 208 -4.75 -1.90 -3.62
CA SER A 208 -5.21 -2.74 -4.74
C SER A 208 -6.54 -2.28 -5.37
N GLN A 209 -6.68 -2.50 -6.68
CA GLN A 209 -7.92 -2.26 -7.42
C GLN A 209 -8.13 -3.33 -8.49
N LEU A 210 -9.36 -3.85 -8.58
CA LEU A 210 -9.75 -4.86 -9.56
C LEU A 210 -10.93 -4.35 -10.40
N ILE A 211 -10.75 -4.34 -11.73
CA ILE A 211 -11.80 -4.04 -12.70
C ILE A 211 -12.20 -5.35 -13.36
N TYR A 212 -13.48 -5.70 -13.33
CA TYR A 212 -14.01 -6.97 -13.85
C TYR A 212 -15.16 -6.73 -14.80
N ASN A 213 -15.06 -7.25 -16.02
CA ASN A 213 -16.12 -7.21 -17.00
C ASN A 213 -17.07 -8.41 -16.84
N GLN A 214 -18.34 -8.14 -16.54
CA GLN A 214 -19.31 -9.19 -16.26
C GLN A 214 -19.70 -10.02 -17.50
N GLN A 215 -19.54 -9.50 -18.71
CA GLN A 215 -19.97 -10.17 -19.94
C GLN A 215 -18.96 -11.23 -20.39
N ASN A 216 -17.69 -10.86 -20.52
CA ASN A 216 -16.65 -11.75 -21.02
C ASN A 216 -15.73 -12.31 -19.93
N LYS A 217 -15.97 -11.91 -18.67
CA LYS A 217 -15.29 -12.38 -17.46
C LYS A 217 -13.84 -11.94 -17.31
N PHE A 218 -13.29 -11.17 -18.24
CA PHE A 218 -11.94 -10.63 -18.08
C PHE A 218 -11.88 -9.62 -16.93
N SER A 219 -10.77 -9.62 -16.21
CA SER A 219 -10.44 -8.67 -15.15
C SER A 219 -9.00 -8.18 -15.24
N LEU A 220 -8.80 -6.93 -14.85
CA LEU A 220 -7.50 -6.31 -14.58
C LEU A 220 -7.36 -6.16 -13.06
N LEU A 221 -6.31 -6.74 -12.48
CA LEU A 221 -5.89 -6.47 -11.10
C LEU A 221 -4.60 -5.65 -11.15
N LEU A 222 -4.60 -4.50 -10.47
CA LEU A 222 -3.40 -3.76 -10.09
C LEU A 222 -3.27 -3.81 -8.57
N ALA A 223 -2.09 -4.17 -8.05
CA ALA A 223 -1.91 -4.34 -6.61
C ALA A 223 -0.47 -4.09 -6.16
N ALA A 224 -0.28 -3.36 -5.07
CA ALA A 224 1.02 -3.08 -4.49
C ALA A 224 1.65 -4.34 -3.89
N LEU A 225 2.83 -4.74 -4.36
CA LEU A 225 3.61 -5.82 -3.75
C LEU A 225 4.43 -5.33 -2.56
N THR A 226 4.65 -4.02 -2.46
CA THR A 226 5.43 -3.39 -1.39
C THR A 226 4.75 -2.14 -0.84
N SER A 227 5.08 -1.78 0.40
CA SER A 227 4.67 -0.55 1.08
C SER A 227 5.80 -0.12 2.02
N ASP A 228 6.99 0.07 1.45
CA ASP A 228 8.23 0.29 2.19
C ASP A 228 8.42 1.76 2.56
N ARG A 229 7.99 2.68 1.69
CA ARG A 229 8.13 4.14 1.87
C ARG A 229 6.90 4.92 1.45
N TRP A 230 6.10 4.39 0.54
CA TRP A 230 4.97 5.08 -0.05
C TRP A 230 3.67 4.34 0.17
N LEU A 231 2.57 5.10 0.11
CA LEU A 231 1.24 4.56 -0.10
C LEU A 231 0.99 4.43 -1.60
N THR A 232 0.42 3.31 -2.04
CA THR A 232 -0.02 3.15 -3.43
C THR A 232 -1.47 3.58 -3.56
N ILE A 233 -1.75 4.68 -4.27
CA ILE A 233 -3.11 5.20 -4.51
C ILE A 233 -3.47 5.00 -5.98
N MET A 234 -4.69 4.53 -6.25
CA MET A 234 -5.22 4.33 -7.59
C MET A 234 -6.45 5.20 -7.81
N LYS A 235 -6.46 5.96 -8.90
CA LYS A 235 -7.55 6.88 -9.26
C LYS A 235 -8.10 6.51 -10.63
N LEU A 236 -9.22 5.80 -10.64
CA LEU A 236 -9.94 5.44 -11.86
C LEU A 236 -11.08 6.43 -12.07
N HIS A 237 -10.87 7.42 -12.95
CA HIS A 237 -11.87 8.40 -13.29
C HIS A 237 -12.78 7.92 -14.42
N THR A 238 -14.07 8.21 -14.31
CA THR A 238 -15.08 7.83 -15.29
C THR A 238 -15.78 9.04 -15.88
N ALA A 239 -16.22 8.92 -17.14
CA ALA A 239 -17.05 9.92 -17.79
C ALA A 239 -18.17 9.26 -18.57
N ASP A 240 -19.22 10.02 -18.84
CA ASP A 240 -20.25 9.62 -19.80
C ASP A 240 -19.69 9.71 -21.23
N GLY A 241 -19.78 8.61 -21.97
CA GLY A 241 -19.43 8.52 -23.38
C GLY A 241 -20.67 8.27 -24.25
N SER A 242 -20.47 8.33 -25.57
CA SER A 242 -21.56 8.08 -26.55
C SER A 242 -22.13 6.66 -26.50
N LYS A 243 -21.41 5.70 -25.90
CA LYS A 243 -21.80 4.29 -25.74
C LYS A 243 -22.10 3.92 -24.28
N GLY A 244 -22.28 4.91 -23.41
CA GLY A 244 -22.41 4.73 -21.97
C GLY A 244 -21.16 5.18 -21.22
N VAL A 245 -21.09 4.82 -19.94
CA VAL A 245 -19.93 5.12 -19.09
C VAL A 245 -18.65 4.54 -19.68
N ARG A 246 -17.56 5.28 -19.55
CA ARG A 246 -16.20 4.87 -19.94
C ARG A 246 -15.18 5.28 -18.88
N VAL A 247 -14.02 4.65 -18.91
CA VAL A 247 -12.84 5.12 -18.18
C VAL A 247 -12.29 6.35 -18.90
N ALA A 248 -12.28 7.48 -18.19
CA ALA A 248 -11.77 8.76 -18.67
C ALA A 248 -10.26 8.91 -18.39
N ASN A 249 -9.81 8.43 -17.24
CA ASN A 249 -8.41 8.41 -16.85
C ASN A 249 -8.16 7.30 -15.82
N TYR A 250 -6.95 6.76 -15.79
CA TYR A 250 -6.55 5.82 -14.74
C TYR A 250 -5.08 6.05 -14.36
N THR A 251 -4.84 6.40 -13.08
CA THR A 251 -3.49 6.57 -12.55
C THR A 251 -3.23 5.66 -11.35
N VAL A 252 -1.96 5.27 -11.19
CA VAL A 252 -1.44 4.62 -9.99
C VAL A 252 -0.20 5.36 -9.52
N ASP A 253 -0.26 5.88 -8.30
CA ASP A 253 0.74 6.75 -7.68
C ASP A 253 1.37 6.05 -6.47
N SER A 254 2.69 6.17 -6.31
CA SER A 254 3.39 5.94 -5.04
C SER A 254 3.59 7.30 -4.37
N THR A 255 2.84 7.56 -3.31
CA THR A 255 2.66 8.91 -2.74
C THR A 255 2.49 8.89 -1.22
N GLY A 256 2.27 10.06 -0.62
CA GLY A 256 1.99 10.22 0.80
C GLY A 256 0.54 9.88 1.18
N THR A 257 0.24 9.93 2.47
CA THR A 257 -1.14 9.75 2.98
C THR A 257 -1.96 11.04 2.91
N THR A 258 -1.32 12.18 2.67
CA THR A 258 -1.87 13.54 2.81
C THR A 258 -3.16 13.76 2.02
N GLU A 259 -3.25 13.30 0.77
CA GLU A 259 -4.48 13.41 -0.05
C GLU A 259 -5.69 12.77 0.64
N ILE A 260 -5.50 11.58 1.22
CA ILE A 260 -6.56 10.81 1.88
C ILE A 260 -6.87 11.43 3.23
N VAL A 261 -5.86 11.69 4.07
CA VAL A 261 -6.10 12.18 5.42
C VAL A 261 -6.66 13.60 5.45
N LYS A 262 -6.47 14.40 4.39
CA LYS A 262 -7.16 15.70 4.22
C LYS A 262 -8.67 15.58 4.00
N LYS A 263 -9.15 14.41 3.58
CA LYS A 263 -10.59 14.09 3.57
C LYS A 263 -11.04 13.54 4.93
N GLU A 264 -10.11 13.01 5.72
CA GLU A 264 -10.33 12.41 7.05
C GLU A 264 -9.86 13.33 8.19
N SER A 265 -8.93 12.84 9.01
CA SER A 265 -8.48 13.43 10.26
C SER A 265 -7.83 14.80 10.13
N LEU A 266 -7.34 15.19 8.95
CA LEU A 266 -6.73 16.51 8.71
C LEU A 266 -7.69 17.48 7.99
N ARG A 267 -8.97 17.13 7.81
CA ARG A 267 -9.96 17.93 7.07
C ARG A 267 -10.08 19.35 7.61
N ASP A 268 -10.19 19.47 8.92
CA ASP A 268 -10.40 20.74 9.63
C ASP A 268 -9.10 21.33 10.19
N ASP A 269 -7.97 20.63 10.00
CA ASP A 269 -6.65 21.07 10.46
C ASP A 269 -6.08 22.20 9.59
N PRO A 270 -5.30 23.13 10.17
CA PRO A 270 -4.68 24.21 9.43
C PRO A 270 -3.64 23.68 8.44
N ALA A 271 -3.37 24.44 7.37
CA ALA A 271 -2.41 24.08 6.33
C ALA A 271 -1.00 23.77 6.87
N SER A 272 -0.64 24.30 8.04
CA SER A 272 0.61 23.98 8.75
C SER A 272 0.76 22.51 9.12
N ASP A 273 -0.35 21.83 9.38
CA ASP A 273 -0.39 20.44 9.87
C ASP A 273 -0.69 19.46 8.72
N GLN A 274 -1.10 19.97 7.55
CA GLN A 274 -1.28 19.23 6.31
C GLN A 274 0.06 19.06 5.56
N ILE A 275 0.97 18.31 6.15
CA ILE A 275 2.32 18.11 5.61
C ILE A 275 2.25 17.16 4.43
N GLU A 276 2.72 17.62 3.28
CA GLU A 276 2.94 16.78 2.11
C GLU A 276 4.19 15.92 2.28
N LEU A 277 4.14 14.69 1.77
CA LEU A 277 5.33 13.86 1.69
C LEU A 277 6.34 14.51 0.74
N SER A 278 7.57 14.73 1.22
CA SER A 278 8.66 15.25 0.41
C SER A 278 9.96 14.57 0.83
N LEU A 279 10.39 13.59 0.03
CA LEU A 279 11.52 12.74 0.37
C LEU A 279 12.79 13.22 -0.34
N PRO A 280 13.90 13.48 0.38
CA PRO A 280 15.14 13.93 -0.24
C PRO A 280 15.83 12.79 -1.00
N VAL A 281 16.38 13.11 -2.17
CA VAL A 281 17.27 12.25 -2.94
C VAL A 281 18.59 12.99 -3.17
N ALA A 282 19.64 12.54 -2.49
CA ALA A 282 20.97 13.11 -2.62
C ALA A 282 21.52 13.00 -4.06
N ALA A 283 22.49 13.84 -4.41
CA ALA A 283 23.21 13.76 -5.67
C ALA A 283 23.81 12.35 -5.88
N GLY A 284 23.58 11.75 -7.04
CA GLY A 284 23.99 10.38 -7.38
C GLY A 284 23.17 9.28 -6.71
N ALA A 285 22.18 9.62 -5.87
CA ALA A 285 21.28 8.65 -5.27
C ALA A 285 20.04 8.39 -6.14
N GLN A 286 19.30 7.36 -5.77
CA GLN A 286 18.10 6.92 -6.47
C GLN A 286 16.98 6.60 -5.48
N MET A 287 15.76 6.72 -5.96
CA MET A 287 14.55 6.47 -5.20
C MET A 287 13.55 5.72 -6.07
N SER A 288 12.97 4.66 -5.52
CA SER A 288 12.02 3.82 -6.25
C SER A 288 10.61 4.02 -5.72
N SER A 289 9.62 3.85 -6.61
CA SER A 289 8.23 3.63 -6.24
C SER A 289 8.06 2.31 -5.49
N GLU A 290 6.87 2.07 -4.94
CA GLU A 290 6.49 0.71 -4.60
C GLU A 290 6.45 -0.16 -5.86
N ARG A 291 6.67 -1.46 -5.69
CA ARG A 291 6.55 -2.41 -6.78
C ARG A 291 5.07 -2.73 -6.98
N LEU A 292 4.55 -2.46 -8.17
CA LEU A 292 3.15 -2.68 -8.52
C LEU A 292 3.01 -3.95 -9.36
N ALA A 293 2.22 -4.92 -8.90
CA ALA A 293 1.81 -6.06 -9.70
C ALA A 293 0.68 -5.68 -10.67
N PHE A 294 0.70 -6.30 -11.85
CA PHE A 294 -0.42 -6.29 -12.79
C PHE A 294 -0.77 -7.72 -13.21
N SER A 295 -2.05 -8.02 -13.30
CA SER A 295 -2.56 -9.31 -13.77
C SER A 295 -3.81 -9.13 -14.63
N VAL A 296 -3.95 -9.99 -15.64
CA VAL A 296 -5.14 -10.06 -16.50
C VAL A 296 -5.58 -11.52 -16.59
N SER A 297 -6.86 -11.79 -16.31
CA SER A 297 -7.40 -13.16 -16.25
C SER A 297 -8.90 -13.15 -16.52
N GLN A 298 -9.49 -14.31 -16.82
CA GLN A 298 -10.95 -14.51 -16.76
C GLN A 298 -11.43 -15.06 -15.41
N ASP A 299 -10.49 -15.34 -14.50
CA ASP A 299 -10.72 -15.81 -13.15
C ASP A 299 -10.15 -14.79 -12.16
N TYR A 300 -10.98 -13.80 -11.80
CA TYR A 300 -10.61 -12.75 -10.85
C TYR A 300 -10.29 -13.31 -9.46
N HIS A 301 -10.93 -14.43 -9.07
CA HIS A 301 -10.73 -15.03 -7.76
C HIS A 301 -9.34 -15.64 -7.68
N ALA A 302 -8.91 -16.38 -8.71
CA ALA A 302 -7.53 -16.87 -8.80
C ALA A 302 -6.49 -15.74 -8.83
N GLN A 303 -6.81 -14.56 -9.39
CA GLN A 303 -5.91 -13.39 -9.33
C GLN A 303 -5.72 -12.91 -7.90
N LEU A 304 -6.80 -12.78 -7.12
CA LEU A 304 -6.74 -12.34 -5.73
C LEU A 304 -6.00 -13.36 -4.85
N GLU A 305 -6.26 -14.65 -5.03
CA GLU A 305 -5.52 -15.72 -4.34
C GLU A 305 -4.02 -15.66 -4.65
N LYS A 306 -3.65 -15.48 -5.92
CA LYS A 306 -2.23 -15.38 -6.32
C LYS A 306 -1.55 -14.13 -5.79
N TYR A 307 -2.28 -13.02 -5.67
CA TYR A 307 -1.78 -11.83 -5.01
C TYR A 307 -1.54 -12.09 -3.50
N GLY A 308 -2.49 -12.72 -2.80
CA GLY A 308 -2.32 -13.14 -1.40
C GLY A 308 -1.13 -14.08 -1.19
N GLU A 309 -0.94 -15.06 -2.08
CA GLU A 309 0.24 -15.93 -2.10
C GLU A 309 1.54 -15.12 -2.28
N ALA A 310 1.57 -14.15 -3.20
CA ALA A 310 2.74 -13.30 -3.42
C ALA A 310 3.12 -12.50 -2.17
N ILE A 311 2.13 -11.88 -1.50
CA ILE A 311 2.34 -11.17 -0.23
C ILE A 311 2.87 -12.12 0.84
N ARG A 312 2.33 -13.34 0.93
CA ARG A 312 2.80 -14.36 1.87
C ARG A 312 4.27 -14.74 1.62
N GLU A 313 4.68 -14.93 0.37
CA GLU A 313 6.06 -15.31 0.05
C GLU A 313 7.06 -14.15 0.26
N LEU A 314 6.65 -12.91 -0.01
CA LEU A 314 7.48 -11.72 0.20
C LEU A 314 7.72 -11.44 1.69
N TYR A 315 6.66 -11.44 2.49
CA TYR A 315 6.71 -10.98 3.88
C TYR A 315 6.80 -12.09 4.91
N LYS A 316 6.51 -13.33 4.50
CA LYS A 316 6.59 -14.53 5.34
C LYS A 316 5.89 -14.31 6.69
N PRO A 317 4.63 -13.83 6.68
CA PRO A 317 3.91 -13.55 7.92
C PRO A 317 3.81 -14.82 8.76
N ARG A 318 3.89 -14.66 10.08
CA ARG A 318 3.67 -15.76 11.01
C ARG A 318 2.19 -16.05 11.09
N ILE A 319 1.73 -16.99 10.27
CA ILE A 319 0.34 -17.45 10.28
C ILE A 319 0.23 -18.60 11.30
N PRO A 320 -0.55 -18.44 12.39
CA PRO A 320 -0.76 -19.53 13.32
C PRO A 320 -1.49 -20.68 12.63
N ARG A 321 -1.18 -21.92 13.03
CA ARG A 321 -1.82 -23.13 12.47
C ARG A 321 -3.34 -23.14 12.70
N GLU A 322 -3.75 -22.59 13.84
CA GLU A 322 -5.15 -22.46 14.25
C GLU A 322 -5.47 -20.97 14.37
N ALA A 323 -6.62 -20.56 13.84
CA ALA A 323 -7.08 -19.19 14.00
C ALA A 323 -7.27 -18.88 15.50
N PRO A 324 -6.80 -17.73 16.00
CA PRO A 324 -7.02 -17.36 17.39
C PRO A 324 -8.50 -17.02 17.59
N TRP A 325 -9.19 -17.79 18.42
CA TRP A 325 -10.57 -17.54 18.82
C TRP A 325 -10.61 -17.09 20.28
N GLY A 326 -11.47 -16.14 20.60
CA GLY A 326 -11.49 -15.58 21.92
C GLY A 326 -12.52 -14.49 22.12
N TRP A 327 -12.40 -13.83 23.26
CA TRP A 327 -13.19 -12.67 23.62
C TRP A 327 -12.36 -11.40 23.51
N TRP A 328 -12.99 -10.32 23.05
CA TRP A 328 -12.38 -9.01 22.84
C TRP A 328 -13.20 -7.93 23.55
N SER A 329 -12.54 -7.08 24.35
CA SER A 329 -13.26 -6.18 25.26
C SER A 329 -13.84 -4.92 24.64
N TRP A 330 -13.35 -4.48 23.47
CA TRP A 330 -13.57 -3.12 22.98
C TRP A 330 -15.05 -2.77 22.81
N THR A 331 -15.80 -3.51 22.02
CA THR A 331 -17.21 -3.15 21.70
C THR A 331 -18.15 -3.30 22.90
N ALA A 332 -17.77 -4.07 23.91
CA ALA A 332 -18.56 -4.27 25.12
C ALA A 332 -18.35 -3.14 26.15
N TYR A 333 -17.13 -2.59 26.23
CA TYR A 333 -16.75 -1.70 27.33
C TYR A 333 -16.09 -0.39 26.92
N TYR A 334 -15.51 -0.32 25.72
CA TYR A 334 -14.59 0.76 25.32
C TYR A 334 -13.59 1.03 26.47
N PHE A 335 -13.37 2.30 26.81
CA PHE A 335 -12.52 2.72 27.92
C PHE A 335 -13.04 2.40 29.33
N GLY A 336 -14.24 1.82 29.45
CA GLY A 336 -14.91 1.56 30.72
C GLY A 336 -14.59 0.22 31.38
N ILE A 337 -13.72 -0.60 30.79
CA ILE A 337 -13.39 -1.91 31.35
C ILE A 337 -12.62 -1.80 32.67
N SER A 338 -13.08 -2.51 33.69
CA SER A 338 -12.39 -2.64 35.00
C SER A 338 -11.82 -4.05 35.19
N GLN A 339 -10.87 -4.19 36.10
CA GLN A 339 -10.29 -5.48 36.49
C GLN A 339 -11.36 -6.47 36.95
N ALA A 340 -12.32 -6.04 37.77
CA ALA A 340 -13.40 -6.93 38.25
C ALA A 340 -14.26 -7.44 37.08
N THR A 341 -14.69 -6.54 36.20
CA THR A 341 -15.48 -6.88 35.03
C THR A 341 -14.71 -7.78 34.06
N ALA A 342 -13.43 -7.49 33.84
CA ALA A 342 -12.55 -8.30 33.00
C ALA A 342 -12.40 -9.73 33.56
N LEU A 343 -12.19 -9.86 34.88
CA LEU A 343 -12.09 -11.16 35.54
C LEU A 343 -13.39 -11.96 35.45
N THR A 344 -14.56 -11.32 35.60
CA THR A 344 -15.86 -11.98 35.41
C THR A 344 -16.00 -12.54 33.99
N ASN A 345 -15.63 -11.75 32.97
CA ASN A 345 -15.68 -12.22 31.58
C ASN A 345 -14.67 -13.34 31.31
N ALA A 346 -13.46 -13.25 31.88
CA ALA A 346 -12.44 -14.28 31.73
C ALA A 346 -12.88 -15.60 32.38
N GLN A 347 -13.44 -15.55 33.58
CA GLN A 347 -14.01 -16.73 34.25
C GLN A 347 -15.10 -17.37 33.40
N TRP A 348 -16.05 -16.57 32.92
CA TRP A 348 -17.15 -17.06 32.10
C TRP A 348 -16.63 -17.69 30.79
N LEU A 349 -15.70 -17.03 30.10
CA LEU A 349 -15.07 -17.56 28.89
C LEU A 349 -14.41 -18.92 29.16
N SER A 350 -13.63 -19.00 30.23
CA SER A 350 -12.95 -20.22 30.67
C SER A 350 -13.91 -21.38 30.94
N GLU A 351 -15.00 -21.12 31.65
CA GLU A 351 -15.98 -22.15 32.05
C GLU A 351 -16.87 -22.62 30.91
N ASN A 352 -17.15 -21.76 29.92
CA ASN A 352 -18.22 -22.01 28.96
C ASN A 352 -17.71 -22.25 27.53
N LEU A 353 -16.63 -21.59 27.10
CA LEU A 353 -16.21 -21.61 25.69
C LEU A 353 -14.76 -22.04 25.46
N ARG A 354 -13.90 -22.05 26.49
CA ARG A 354 -12.49 -22.46 26.34
C ARG A 354 -12.34 -23.85 25.74
N ASP A 355 -13.11 -24.82 26.22
CA ASP A 355 -13.06 -26.20 25.73
C ASP A 355 -13.64 -26.34 24.30
N LEU A 356 -14.29 -25.28 23.77
CA LEU A 356 -14.70 -25.16 22.36
C LEU A 356 -13.65 -24.44 21.50
N GLY A 357 -12.50 -24.06 22.06
CA GLY A 357 -11.39 -23.40 21.37
C GLY A 357 -11.34 -21.87 21.51
N PHE A 358 -12.27 -21.24 22.24
CA PHE A 358 -12.21 -19.80 22.52
C PHE A 358 -11.31 -19.53 23.73
N ASP A 359 -10.00 -19.65 23.50
CA ASP A 359 -9.00 -19.61 24.57
C ASP A 359 -8.23 -18.28 24.66
N TYR A 360 -8.43 -17.32 23.76
CA TYR A 360 -7.85 -15.98 23.88
C TYR A 360 -8.75 -15.03 24.69
N PHE A 361 -8.17 -14.33 25.65
CA PHE A 361 -8.81 -13.22 26.36
C PHE A 361 -8.07 -11.94 26.03
N HIS A 362 -8.67 -11.11 25.17
CA HIS A 362 -8.05 -9.90 24.64
C HIS A 362 -8.58 -8.65 25.34
N ILE A 363 -7.71 -8.01 26.13
CA ILE A 363 -7.94 -6.68 26.68
C ILE A 363 -7.54 -5.63 25.64
N ASP A 364 -8.53 -4.90 25.16
CA ASP A 364 -8.36 -3.74 24.30
C ASP A 364 -8.01 -2.46 25.10
N ASP A 365 -8.06 -1.29 24.46
CA ASP A 365 -7.65 -0.03 25.06
C ASP A 365 -8.49 0.35 26.30
N GLY A 366 -7.89 1.17 27.19
CA GLY A 366 -8.45 1.60 28.48
C GLY A 366 -7.76 1.02 29.71
N TYR A 367 -6.92 -0.01 29.56
CA TYR A 367 -6.15 -0.59 30.67
C TYR A 367 -4.95 0.25 31.11
N SER A 368 -4.39 1.04 30.20
CA SER A 368 -3.15 1.78 30.42
C SER A 368 -3.41 3.11 31.13
N TYR A 369 -2.42 3.65 31.82
CA TYR A 369 -2.50 4.96 32.46
C TYR A 369 -2.82 6.06 31.43
N SER A 370 -2.21 5.97 30.25
CA SER A 370 -2.43 6.86 29.10
C SER A 370 -1.82 6.26 27.83
N ASP A 371 -2.26 6.68 26.65
CA ASP A 371 -1.64 6.29 25.38
C ASP A 371 -0.14 6.56 25.39
N GLY A 372 0.64 5.54 25.01
CA GLY A 372 2.11 5.53 25.11
C GLY A 372 2.66 4.93 26.41
N GLU A 373 1.83 4.61 27.41
CA GLU A 373 2.23 4.07 28.72
C GLU A 373 1.80 2.61 28.96
N TYR A 374 2.14 1.71 28.04
CA TYR A 374 1.67 0.32 28.03
C TYR A 374 2.11 -0.55 29.22
N THR A 375 3.09 -0.11 30.02
CA THR A 375 3.56 -0.84 31.21
C THR A 375 2.96 -0.32 32.51
N THR A 376 2.32 0.84 32.48
CA THR A 376 1.69 1.48 33.63
C THR A 376 0.18 1.33 33.50
N ALA A 377 -0.43 0.55 34.39
CA ALA A 377 -1.88 0.37 34.37
C ALA A 377 -2.61 1.62 34.87
N ASN A 378 -3.85 1.81 34.42
CA ASN A 378 -4.79 2.71 35.07
C ASN A 378 -5.13 2.16 36.47
N ALA A 379 -4.55 2.73 37.51
CA ALA A 379 -4.71 2.24 38.88
C ALA A 379 -6.15 2.31 39.44
N VAL A 380 -7.06 3.07 38.81
CA VAL A 380 -8.47 3.10 39.20
C VAL A 380 -9.20 1.89 38.63
N LEU A 381 -8.95 1.56 37.36
CA LEU A 381 -9.61 0.45 36.67
C LEU A 381 -8.92 -0.89 36.96
N PHE A 382 -7.60 -0.89 37.10
CA PHE A 382 -6.73 -2.06 37.34
C PHE A 382 -5.81 -1.82 38.54
N PRO A 383 -6.35 -1.81 39.77
CA PRO A 383 -5.60 -1.50 40.99
C PRO A 383 -4.46 -2.49 41.29
N ASP A 384 -4.57 -3.76 40.85
CA ASP A 384 -3.51 -4.76 41.03
C ASP A 384 -2.53 -4.80 39.83
N GLY A 385 -2.77 -3.96 38.82
CA GLY A 385 -2.00 -3.86 37.59
C GLY A 385 -2.17 -5.03 36.63
N MET A 386 -1.71 -4.84 35.39
CA MET A 386 -1.91 -5.81 34.31
C MET A 386 -1.13 -7.12 34.48
N ARG A 387 -0.05 -7.10 35.26
CA ARG A 387 0.73 -8.33 35.52
C ARG A 387 -0.06 -9.32 36.36
N ALA A 388 -0.66 -8.87 37.46
CA ALA A 388 -1.46 -9.74 38.32
C ALA A 388 -2.70 -10.24 37.58
N PHE A 389 -3.36 -9.33 36.86
CA PHE A 389 -4.50 -9.64 36.01
C PHE A 389 -4.17 -10.71 34.95
N GLY A 390 -3.10 -10.51 34.17
CA GLY A 390 -2.69 -11.45 33.13
C GLY A 390 -2.31 -12.83 33.68
N HIS A 391 -1.67 -12.89 34.87
CA HIS A 391 -1.42 -14.17 35.55
C HIS A 391 -2.71 -14.90 35.89
N HIS A 392 -3.72 -14.19 36.42
CA HIS A 392 -5.00 -14.81 36.75
C HIS A 392 -5.71 -15.34 35.50
N VAL A 393 -5.74 -14.58 34.40
CA VAL A 393 -6.29 -15.04 33.12
C VAL A 393 -5.60 -16.33 32.67
N CYS A 394 -4.27 -16.40 32.77
CA CYS A 394 -3.52 -17.62 32.43
C CYS A 394 -3.82 -18.80 33.37
N GLU A 395 -4.07 -18.56 34.66
CA GLU A 395 -4.46 -19.60 35.62
C GLU A 395 -5.83 -20.22 35.31
N LEU A 396 -6.71 -19.48 34.60
CA LEU A 396 -7.96 -20.00 34.05
C LEU A 396 -7.77 -20.86 32.78
N GLY A 397 -6.52 -21.08 32.35
CA GLY A 397 -6.20 -21.82 31.13
C GLY A 397 -6.45 -21.03 29.85
N LEU A 398 -6.61 -19.70 29.95
CA LEU A 398 -6.75 -18.80 28.80
C LEU A 398 -5.39 -18.22 28.39
N LYS A 399 -5.27 -17.82 27.13
CA LYS A 399 -4.16 -17.04 26.58
C LYS A 399 -4.47 -15.56 26.71
N PHE A 400 -3.67 -14.83 27.47
CA PHE A 400 -3.82 -13.39 27.62
C PHE A 400 -3.29 -12.65 26.39
N ALA A 401 -4.13 -11.81 25.79
CA ALA A 401 -3.76 -10.89 24.71
C ALA A 401 -4.03 -9.44 25.15
N ILE A 402 -3.23 -8.51 24.64
CA ILE A 402 -3.30 -7.10 25.03
C ILE A 402 -3.11 -6.19 23.82
N TRP A 403 -3.93 -5.14 23.75
CA TRP A 403 -3.83 -4.12 22.73
C TRP A 403 -2.66 -3.16 23.00
N THR A 404 -2.06 -2.65 21.90
CA THR A 404 -1.04 -1.59 21.94
C THR A 404 -1.16 -0.73 20.69
N ALA A 405 -0.81 0.55 20.78
CA ALA A 405 -0.70 1.47 19.63
C ALA A 405 0.65 2.22 19.66
N PRO A 406 1.79 1.54 19.42
CA PRO A 406 3.13 2.01 19.77
C PRO A 406 3.57 3.34 19.13
N PHE A 407 2.82 3.84 18.13
CA PHE A 407 3.07 5.11 17.46
C PHE A 407 2.13 6.25 17.91
N ARG A 408 1.35 6.04 18.98
CA ARG A 408 0.52 7.08 19.62
C ARG A 408 1.10 7.45 20.99
N VAL A 409 1.17 8.75 21.24
CA VAL A 409 1.70 9.31 22.49
C VAL A 409 0.77 10.42 22.96
N SER A 410 0.21 10.28 24.15
CA SER A 410 -0.56 11.35 24.79
C SER A 410 0.36 12.36 25.49
N GLN A 411 -0.17 13.56 25.77
CA GLN A 411 0.57 14.62 26.49
C GLN A 411 1.00 14.21 27.91
N ARG A 412 0.34 13.19 28.48
CA ARG A 412 0.63 12.66 29.81
C ARG A 412 1.71 11.58 29.82
N ALA A 413 2.05 11.01 28.67
CA ALA A 413 3.07 9.99 28.57
C ALA A 413 4.47 10.55 28.83
N TRP A 414 5.34 9.70 29.35
CA TRP A 414 6.75 9.97 29.59
C TRP A 414 7.47 10.42 28.33
N VAL A 415 7.16 9.82 27.17
CA VAL A 415 7.74 10.21 25.87
C VAL A 415 7.44 11.68 25.58
N TYR A 416 6.18 12.12 25.73
CA TYR A 416 5.84 13.53 25.48
C TYR A 416 6.55 14.47 26.47
N GLN A 417 6.64 14.10 27.74
CA GLN A 417 7.18 14.96 28.79
C GLN A 417 8.72 15.02 28.80
N LYS A 418 9.40 13.95 28.38
CA LYS A 418 10.85 13.79 28.49
C LYS A 418 11.58 13.77 27.16
N HIS A 419 10.88 13.38 26.11
CA HIS A 419 11.41 13.23 24.75
C HIS A 419 10.50 13.86 23.69
N PRO A 420 10.10 15.15 23.84
CA PRO A 420 9.28 15.81 22.83
C PRO A 420 9.96 15.82 21.45
N GLU A 421 11.30 15.75 21.38
CA GLU A 421 12.07 15.66 20.15
C GLU A 421 11.86 14.35 19.36
N TRP A 422 11.26 13.32 19.96
CA TRP A 422 10.90 12.07 19.27
C TRP A 422 9.57 12.16 18.53
N LEU A 423 8.74 13.17 18.81
CA LEU A 423 7.43 13.33 18.18
C LEU A 423 7.57 13.81 16.73
N VAL A 424 6.54 13.54 15.92
CA VAL A 424 6.45 14.12 14.58
C VAL A 424 6.08 15.59 14.72
N HIS A 425 6.82 16.46 14.01
CA HIS A 425 6.62 17.90 14.07
C HIS A 425 6.09 18.44 12.74
N ASN A 426 5.30 19.51 12.85
CA ASN A 426 4.79 20.26 11.71
C ASN A 426 5.84 21.19 11.08
N ALA A 427 5.46 21.91 10.02
CA ALA A 427 6.35 22.84 9.32
C ALA A 427 6.86 24.00 10.20
N GLN A 428 6.23 24.26 11.36
CA GLN A 428 6.65 25.25 12.35
C GLN A 428 7.46 24.63 13.49
N GLY A 429 7.80 23.34 13.41
CA GLY A 429 8.56 22.63 14.44
C GLY A 429 7.77 22.37 15.72
N LYS A 430 6.43 22.30 15.64
CA LYS A 430 5.57 21.93 16.77
C LYS A 430 5.08 20.48 16.64
N PRO A 431 4.94 19.71 17.73
CA PRO A 431 4.36 18.38 17.66
C PRO A 431 2.97 18.41 17.00
N ILE A 432 2.75 17.50 16.06
CA ILE A 432 1.43 17.32 15.44
C ILE A 432 0.53 16.57 16.42
N GLN A 433 -0.61 17.15 16.74
CA GLN A 433 -1.65 16.44 17.48
C GLN A 433 -2.46 15.61 16.48
N ILE A 434 -2.63 14.32 16.77
CA ILE A 434 -3.50 13.43 16.01
C ILE A 434 -4.64 12.98 16.94
N GLY A 435 -5.89 13.18 16.51
CA GLY A 435 -7.08 12.90 17.33
C GLY A 435 -7.61 14.12 18.07
#